data_AF-A0A158G1F1-F1
#
_entry.id   AF-A0A158G1F1-F1
#
_cell.length_a   1.000
_cell.length_b   1.000
_cell.length_c   1.000
_cell.angle_alpha   90.00
_cell.angle_beta   90.00
_cell.angle_gamma   90.00
#
_symmetry.space_group_name_H-M   'P 1'
#
loop_
_entity.id
_entity.type
_entity.pdbx_description
1 polymer ?
#
loop_
_entity_poly.entity_id
_entity_poly.type
_entity_poly.pdbx_seq_one_letter_code
_entity_poly.pdbx_strand_id
1 'polypeptide(L)'
;MPTDANNITDEQIASIADRLSEEGRKVSPMTVQAEAQGGSIVAIAAGLQRWREARHPDVPQQPAQSGLPDDLAETLVNVARRLWTVSHDETERLSSQRLSVVSQRLSIALSERDEALAEFEKTSDESTRNRQQMTELLSALRASEDSVARLREELAAAAGRVQNAEARVEQAAQRASAEQAQLEALKASIEEERRAKEALNTALSGKDEELARIGSERDQALQQHEELRASLSGKDEEVARIGGERDQALRQHEELRASLSGKDEELARIGGERDQALQRHEELRASLAGKDEELARISGERDQALQQHEQLHASLAGKDGALAQLAEERDRARQDHAELHALMAGKDEALAQITGERDRVRQEHDALSLVSQEKSAELERWSQDASAAQSRAQAIEAQLSDGLARASALEAELNEARGALATERESTTARNTELAAQRDQLNRVGVELDDARKRIGLLMEEKAEQGAELARVSNEVNALRERAESAEKNATDLAKRLVEKEQGDESERASLERQIAAQAKAHSKAYDDLRANAEQWVTYAKDLRQRLDVANEKVLFIDARSTGEVALMRRLAVELERLKPDHELVLREAQQKLIGDKMTQQLAQKGYRYDPATAVMSKIET
;
A
#
# COMPACT_ATOMS: atom_id res chain seq x y z
N MET A 1 8.05 -47.40 -96.03
CA MET A 1 6.87 -47.95 -96.74
C MET A 1 7.07 -47.72 -98.23
N PRO A 2 7.40 -48.73 -99.04
CA PRO A 2 7.45 -48.56 -100.48
C PRO A 2 6.01 -48.63 -101.00
N THR A 3 5.49 -47.51 -101.50
CA THR A 3 4.18 -47.49 -102.15
C THR A 3 4.28 -48.26 -103.46
N ASP A 4 3.40 -49.25 -103.59
CA ASP A 4 3.21 -50.07 -104.78
C ASP A 4 3.25 -49.20 -106.04
N ALA A 5 4.22 -49.52 -106.90
CA ALA A 5 4.29 -48.96 -108.23
C ALA A 5 2.98 -49.33 -108.95
N ASN A 6 2.14 -48.33 -109.20
CA ASN A 6 1.03 -48.42 -110.15
C ASN A 6 1.62 -48.75 -111.54
N ASN A 7 1.86 -50.05 -111.78
CA ASN A 7 2.39 -50.55 -113.04
C ASN A 7 1.24 -50.64 -114.02
N ILE A 8 1.09 -49.59 -114.82
CA ILE A 8 0.22 -49.59 -116.00
C ILE A 8 0.68 -50.69 -116.97
N THR A 9 -0.24 -51.51 -117.45
CA THR A 9 0.05 -52.61 -118.38
C THR A 9 0.06 -52.12 -119.84
N ASP A 10 0.81 -52.81 -120.71
CA ASP A 10 0.88 -52.48 -122.14
C ASP A 10 -0.50 -52.50 -122.83
N GLU A 11 -1.40 -53.38 -122.40
CA GLU A 11 -2.78 -53.47 -122.91
C GLU A 11 -3.61 -52.23 -122.52
N GLN A 12 -3.43 -51.71 -121.31
CA GLN A 12 -4.07 -50.46 -120.88
C GLN A 12 -3.53 -49.25 -121.65
N ILE A 13 -2.21 -49.22 -121.90
CA ILE A 13 -1.58 -48.18 -122.72
C ILE A 13 -2.14 -48.22 -124.15
N ALA A 14 -2.27 -49.42 -124.75
CA ALA A 14 -2.84 -49.61 -126.08
C ALA A 14 -4.32 -49.18 -126.16
N SER A 15 -5.14 -49.56 -125.18
CA SER A 15 -6.56 -49.18 -125.13
C SER A 15 -6.77 -47.66 -124.99
N ILE A 16 -5.96 -46.98 -124.18
CA ILE A 16 -6.01 -45.51 -124.04
C ILE A 16 -5.51 -44.84 -125.33
N ALA A 17 -4.47 -45.38 -125.95
CA ALA A 17 -3.95 -44.88 -127.22
C ALA A 17 -4.96 -45.03 -128.37
N ASP A 18 -5.68 -46.15 -128.44
CA ASP A 18 -6.75 -46.38 -129.42
C ASP A 18 -7.89 -45.39 -129.23
N ARG A 19 -8.34 -45.19 -127.99
CA ARG A 19 -9.40 -44.21 -127.67
C ARG A 19 -9.00 -42.79 -128.01
N LEU A 20 -7.79 -42.35 -127.62
CA LEU A 20 -7.27 -41.03 -127.98
C LEU A 20 -7.17 -40.85 -129.50
N SER A 21 -6.83 -41.91 -130.22
CA SER A 21 -6.75 -41.92 -131.69
C SER A 21 -8.14 -41.84 -132.35
N GLU A 22 -9.18 -42.49 -131.79
CA GLU A 22 -10.57 -42.39 -132.24
C GLU A 22 -11.18 -41.00 -131.95
N GLU A 23 -10.79 -40.38 -130.83
CA GLU A 23 -11.19 -39.01 -130.44
C GLU A 23 -10.47 -37.90 -131.25
N GLY A 24 -9.56 -38.26 -132.17
CA GLY A 24 -8.75 -37.29 -132.94
C GLY A 24 -7.73 -36.52 -132.09
N ARG A 25 -7.46 -36.96 -130.86
CA ARG A 25 -6.48 -36.35 -129.94
C ARG A 25 -5.08 -36.93 -130.19
N LYS A 26 -4.05 -36.12 -129.98
CA LYS A 26 -2.65 -36.54 -130.19
C LYS A 26 -2.23 -37.57 -129.14
N VAL A 27 -1.92 -38.79 -129.59
CA VAL A 27 -1.36 -39.86 -128.74
C VAL A 27 0.11 -39.54 -128.43
N SER A 28 0.41 -39.26 -127.15
CA SER A 28 1.75 -38.92 -126.63
C SER A 28 1.91 -39.54 -125.24
N PRO A 29 3.14 -39.88 -124.78
CA PRO A 29 3.35 -40.42 -123.44
C PRO A 29 2.73 -39.56 -122.33
N MET A 30 2.73 -38.24 -122.50
CA MET A 30 2.12 -37.30 -121.54
C MET A 30 0.58 -37.30 -121.59
N THR A 31 -0.04 -37.46 -122.75
CA THR A 31 -1.51 -37.54 -122.84
C THR A 31 -2.03 -38.87 -122.32
N VAL A 32 -1.32 -39.96 -122.57
CA VAL A 32 -1.66 -41.28 -121.99
C VAL A 32 -1.45 -41.30 -120.49
N GLN A 33 -0.39 -40.66 -119.95
CA GLN A 33 -0.19 -40.58 -118.50
C GLN A 33 -1.27 -39.75 -117.80
N ALA A 34 -1.72 -38.66 -118.41
CA ALA A 34 -2.81 -37.85 -117.89
C ALA A 34 -4.14 -38.63 -117.84
N GLU A 35 -4.42 -39.45 -118.86
CA GLU A 35 -5.62 -40.28 -118.94
C GLU A 35 -5.55 -41.52 -118.02
N ALA A 36 -4.35 -42.09 -117.82
CA ALA A 36 -4.13 -43.30 -117.03
C ALA A 36 -4.03 -43.07 -115.51
N GLN A 37 -3.89 -41.81 -115.06
CA GLN A 37 -3.79 -41.40 -113.65
C GLN A 37 -2.70 -42.15 -112.84
N GLY A 38 -1.65 -42.66 -113.49
CA GLY A 38 -0.55 -43.35 -112.83
C GLY A 38 0.29 -44.19 -113.80
N GLY A 39 1.58 -44.35 -113.48
CA GLY A 39 2.55 -45.11 -114.28
C GLY A 39 3.80 -44.31 -114.63
N SER A 40 4.95 -45.00 -114.73
CA SER A 40 6.20 -44.38 -115.16
C SER A 40 6.11 -43.94 -116.63
N ILE A 41 6.48 -42.68 -116.92
CA ILE A 41 6.54 -42.12 -118.29
C ILE A 41 7.36 -43.03 -119.23
N VAL A 42 8.40 -43.67 -118.70
CA VAL A 42 9.26 -44.57 -119.46
C VAL A 42 8.53 -45.85 -119.86
N ALA A 43 7.73 -46.44 -118.95
CA ALA A 43 6.91 -47.61 -119.24
C ALA A 43 5.79 -47.29 -120.23
N ILE A 44 5.14 -46.13 -120.07
CA ILE A 44 4.11 -45.64 -120.99
C ILE A 44 4.68 -45.38 -122.38
N ALA A 45 5.87 -44.77 -122.48
CA ALA A 45 6.55 -44.54 -123.75
C ALA A 45 6.92 -45.86 -124.45
N ALA A 46 7.39 -46.87 -123.70
CA ALA A 46 7.71 -48.18 -124.24
C ALA A 46 6.46 -48.96 -124.73
N GLY A 47 5.36 -48.92 -123.97
CA GLY A 47 4.08 -49.53 -124.39
C GLY A 47 3.47 -48.82 -125.61
N LEU A 48 3.55 -47.48 -125.67
CA LEU A 48 3.13 -46.71 -126.85
C LEU A 48 3.98 -46.98 -128.10
N GLN A 49 5.25 -47.31 -127.91
CA GLN A 49 6.15 -47.70 -128.99
C GLN A 49 5.74 -49.07 -129.55
N ARG A 50 5.49 -50.06 -128.68
CA ARG A 50 4.98 -51.39 -129.08
C ARG A 50 3.59 -51.31 -129.74
N TRP A 51 2.70 -50.46 -129.23
CA TRP A 51 1.40 -50.20 -129.84
C TRP A 51 1.52 -49.61 -131.27
N ARG A 52 2.48 -48.68 -131.48
CA ARG A 52 2.76 -48.12 -132.82
C ARG A 52 3.32 -49.17 -133.77
N GLU A 53 4.23 -50.00 -133.28
CA GLU A 53 4.84 -51.10 -134.05
C GLU A 53 3.80 -52.18 -134.41
N ALA A 54 2.85 -52.47 -133.53
CA ALA A 54 1.75 -53.41 -133.80
C ALA A 54 0.72 -52.89 -134.82
N ARG A 55 0.53 -51.56 -134.94
CA ARG A 55 -0.39 -50.91 -135.89
C ARG A 55 0.22 -50.63 -137.26
N HIS A 56 1.53 -50.74 -137.41
CA HIS A 56 2.23 -50.58 -138.68
C HIS A 56 3.08 -51.82 -139.01
N PRO A 57 2.46 -52.92 -139.48
CA PRO A 57 3.21 -54.00 -140.13
C PRO A 57 3.73 -53.50 -141.49
N ASP A 58 5.03 -53.70 -141.72
CA ASP A 58 5.76 -53.58 -143.00
C ASP A 58 5.18 -52.60 -144.03
N VAL A 59 5.76 -51.39 -144.10
CA VAL A 59 5.72 -50.61 -145.33
C VAL A 59 6.88 -51.11 -146.23
N PRO A 60 6.61 -51.75 -147.37
CA PRO A 60 7.64 -52.13 -148.31
C PRO A 60 8.24 -50.89 -148.98
N GLN A 61 9.56 -50.93 -149.13
CA GLN A 61 10.35 -50.02 -149.94
C GLN A 61 9.78 -49.84 -151.35
N GLN A 62 9.64 -48.59 -151.79
CA GLN A 62 9.43 -48.22 -153.18
C GLN A 62 10.08 -46.84 -153.43
N PRO A 63 10.54 -46.57 -154.66
CA PRO A 63 11.92 -46.77 -155.11
C PRO A 63 12.72 -45.46 -155.16
N ALA A 64 14.04 -45.62 -155.24
CA ALA A 64 15.02 -44.56 -155.44
C ALA A 64 14.66 -43.60 -156.58
N GLN A 65 14.58 -42.32 -156.24
CA GLN A 65 14.85 -41.17 -157.11
C GLN A 65 15.46 -40.12 -156.18
N SER A 66 16.72 -39.72 -156.24
CA SER A 66 17.80 -39.84 -157.20
C SER A 66 19.07 -40.01 -156.37
N GLY A 67 19.98 -40.91 -156.73
CA GLY A 67 21.21 -41.15 -155.98
C GLY A 67 21.97 -39.85 -155.72
N LEU A 68 21.99 -39.41 -154.45
CA LEU A 68 23.22 -38.81 -153.97
C LEU A 68 24.27 -39.93 -154.01
N PRO A 69 25.45 -39.72 -154.60
CA PRO A 69 26.52 -40.72 -154.56
C PRO A 69 26.73 -41.21 -153.13
N ASP A 70 27.00 -42.51 -152.90
CA ASP A 70 27.24 -43.05 -151.55
C ASP A 70 28.27 -42.23 -150.77
N ASP A 71 29.25 -41.66 -151.49
CA ASP A 71 30.25 -40.71 -151.00
C ASP A 71 29.63 -39.43 -150.39
N LEU A 72 28.58 -38.88 -151.02
CA LEU A 72 27.88 -37.69 -150.54
C LEU A 72 26.93 -38.00 -149.36
N ALA A 73 26.30 -39.18 -149.34
CA ALA A 73 25.48 -39.62 -148.20
C ALA A 73 26.33 -39.86 -146.95
N GLU A 74 27.48 -40.53 -147.11
CA GLU A 74 28.45 -40.74 -146.03
C GLU A 74 29.05 -39.40 -145.56
N THR A 75 29.33 -38.48 -146.49
CA THR A 75 29.77 -37.11 -146.15
C THR A 75 28.70 -36.36 -145.35
N LEU A 76 27.43 -36.43 -145.75
CA LEU A 76 26.33 -35.78 -145.02
C LEU A 76 26.08 -36.39 -143.64
N VAL A 77 26.20 -37.71 -143.48
CA VAL A 77 26.10 -38.38 -142.18
C VAL A 77 27.29 -38.01 -141.28
N ASN A 78 28.50 -37.94 -141.84
CA ASN A 78 29.68 -37.49 -141.11
C ASN A 78 29.61 -36.01 -140.72
N VAL A 79 29.08 -35.15 -141.59
CA VAL A 79 28.77 -33.74 -141.29
C VAL A 79 27.70 -33.65 -140.21
N ALA A 80 26.61 -34.40 -140.30
CA ALA A 80 25.56 -34.43 -139.29
C ALA A 80 26.07 -34.93 -137.92
N ARG A 81 26.92 -35.97 -137.90
CA ARG A 81 27.55 -36.47 -136.68
C ARG A 81 28.48 -35.42 -136.07
N ARG A 82 29.31 -34.75 -136.88
CA ARG A 82 30.18 -33.65 -136.43
C ARG A 82 29.38 -32.46 -135.90
N LEU A 83 28.29 -32.08 -136.58
CA LEU A 83 27.37 -31.02 -136.16
C LEU A 83 26.69 -31.36 -134.83
N TRP A 84 26.19 -32.59 -134.70
CA TRP A 84 25.58 -33.08 -133.48
C TRP A 84 26.57 -33.08 -132.32
N THR A 85 27.77 -33.63 -132.50
CA THR A 85 28.80 -33.65 -131.45
C THR A 85 29.18 -32.25 -131.01
N VAL A 86 29.46 -31.32 -131.94
CA VAL A 86 29.82 -29.93 -131.57
C VAL A 86 28.68 -29.21 -130.85
N SER A 87 27.44 -29.37 -131.33
CA SER A 87 26.28 -28.77 -130.66
C SER A 87 26.06 -29.37 -129.28
N HIS A 88 26.17 -30.69 -129.15
CA HIS A 88 25.95 -31.42 -127.92
C HIS A 88 27.02 -31.09 -126.88
N ASP A 89 28.30 -31.19 -127.26
CA ASP A 89 29.45 -30.85 -126.41
C ASP A 89 29.36 -29.39 -125.93
N GLU A 90 28.95 -28.45 -126.80
CA GLU A 90 28.79 -27.05 -126.39
C GLU A 90 27.58 -26.85 -125.45
N THR A 91 26.46 -27.56 -125.67
CA THR A 91 25.35 -27.55 -124.71
C THR A 91 25.74 -28.12 -123.35
N GLU A 92 26.47 -29.23 -123.33
CA GLU A 92 26.90 -29.92 -122.12
C GLU A 92 27.95 -29.11 -121.35
N ARG A 93 28.89 -28.49 -122.08
CA ARG A 93 29.90 -27.59 -121.51
C ARG A 93 29.23 -26.39 -120.83
N LEU A 94 28.26 -25.76 -121.50
CA LEU A 94 27.56 -24.59 -120.95
C LEU A 94 26.61 -24.95 -119.82
N SER A 95 25.90 -26.09 -119.89
CA SER A 95 25.05 -26.55 -118.80
C SER A 95 25.88 -26.93 -117.57
N SER A 96 27.02 -27.61 -117.75
CA SER A 96 27.93 -27.97 -116.66
C SER A 96 28.58 -26.73 -116.03
N GLN A 97 29.00 -25.76 -116.85
CA GLN A 97 29.53 -24.48 -116.37
C GLN A 97 28.49 -23.71 -115.55
N ARG A 98 27.25 -23.63 -116.04
CA ARG A 98 26.16 -22.94 -115.33
C ARG A 98 25.75 -23.68 -114.05
N LEU A 99 25.66 -25.02 -114.08
CA LEU A 99 25.36 -25.83 -112.89
C LEU A 99 26.45 -25.70 -111.82
N SER A 100 27.72 -25.65 -112.22
CA SER A 100 28.83 -25.40 -111.30
C SER A 100 28.72 -24.02 -110.62
N VAL A 101 28.42 -22.97 -111.39
CA VAL A 101 28.21 -21.62 -110.84
C VAL A 101 27.01 -21.58 -109.88
N VAL A 102 25.90 -22.24 -110.23
CA VAL A 102 24.71 -22.32 -109.36
C VAL A 102 25.00 -23.12 -108.10
N SER A 103 25.69 -24.26 -108.22
CA SER A 103 26.09 -25.09 -107.07
C SER A 103 27.05 -24.35 -106.14
N GLN A 104 28.02 -23.60 -106.69
CA GLN A 104 28.93 -22.78 -105.90
C GLN A 104 28.17 -21.67 -105.15
N ARG A 105 27.24 -21.00 -105.83
CA ARG A 105 26.38 -19.97 -105.22
C ARG A 105 25.49 -20.53 -104.12
N LEU A 106 24.92 -21.72 -104.33
CA LEU A 106 24.11 -22.40 -103.31
C LEU A 106 24.96 -22.75 -102.08
N SER A 107 26.18 -23.25 -102.29
CA SER A 107 27.12 -23.55 -101.19
C SER A 107 27.44 -22.31 -100.38
N ILE A 108 27.74 -21.18 -101.05
CA ILE A 108 27.99 -19.88 -100.39
C ILE A 108 26.76 -19.42 -99.60
N ALA A 109 25.56 -19.52 -100.20
CA ALA A 109 24.33 -19.13 -99.51
C ALA A 109 24.01 -20.01 -98.30
N LEU A 110 24.34 -21.30 -98.34
CA LEU A 110 24.19 -22.20 -97.20
C LEU A 110 25.19 -21.87 -96.09
N SER A 111 26.46 -21.57 -96.42
CA SER A 111 27.43 -21.15 -95.41
C SER A 111 27.07 -19.81 -94.79
N GLU A 112 26.59 -18.84 -95.58
CA GLU A 112 26.12 -17.54 -95.07
C GLU A 112 24.91 -17.72 -94.14
N ARG A 113 23.96 -18.61 -94.48
CA ARG A 113 22.83 -18.96 -93.60
C ARG A 113 23.29 -19.61 -92.29
N ASP A 114 24.25 -20.52 -92.35
CA ASP A 114 24.70 -21.26 -91.17
C ASP A 114 25.48 -20.35 -90.21
N GLU A 115 26.32 -19.44 -90.74
CA GLU A 115 27.00 -18.40 -89.97
C GLU A 115 25.99 -17.46 -89.28
N ALA A 116 24.93 -17.10 -89.99
CA ALA A 116 23.84 -16.28 -89.45
C ALA A 116 23.03 -16.92 -88.33
N LEU A 117 22.71 -18.20 -88.49
CA LEU A 117 22.00 -18.97 -87.48
C LEU A 117 22.85 -19.04 -86.21
N ALA A 118 24.18 -19.24 -86.36
CA ALA A 118 25.09 -19.19 -85.22
C ALA A 118 25.13 -17.81 -84.55
N GLU A 119 25.11 -16.70 -85.31
CA GLU A 119 25.01 -15.35 -84.74
C GLU A 119 23.67 -15.09 -84.04
N PHE A 120 22.55 -15.57 -84.60
CA PHE A 120 21.23 -15.47 -84.00
C PHE A 120 21.12 -16.28 -82.70
N GLU A 121 21.60 -17.52 -82.70
CA GLU A 121 21.66 -18.37 -81.50
C GLU A 121 22.51 -17.71 -80.42
N LYS A 122 23.68 -17.18 -80.77
CA LYS A 122 24.55 -16.46 -79.85
C LYS A 122 23.87 -15.23 -79.24
N THR A 123 23.20 -14.40 -80.05
CA THR A 123 22.50 -13.20 -79.55
C THR A 123 21.26 -13.54 -78.71
N SER A 124 20.57 -14.65 -79.02
CA SER A 124 19.50 -15.21 -78.18
C SER A 124 20.03 -15.70 -76.82
N ASP A 125 21.15 -16.43 -76.80
CA ASP A 125 21.82 -16.87 -75.58
C ASP A 125 22.27 -15.68 -74.73
N GLU A 126 22.85 -14.65 -75.34
CA GLU A 126 23.22 -13.41 -74.65
C GLU A 126 21.98 -12.71 -74.06
N SER A 127 20.87 -12.65 -74.80
CA SER A 127 19.59 -12.11 -74.31
C SER A 127 19.03 -12.90 -73.11
N THR A 128 19.11 -14.23 -73.12
CA THR A 128 18.66 -15.07 -72.00
C THR A 128 19.54 -14.90 -70.77
N ARG A 129 20.87 -14.88 -70.92
CA ARG A 129 21.83 -14.64 -69.83
C ARG A 129 21.62 -13.26 -69.21
N ASN A 130 21.47 -12.22 -70.03
CA ASN A 130 21.18 -10.88 -69.53
C ASN A 130 19.86 -10.86 -68.73
N ARG A 131 18.83 -11.63 -69.14
CA ARG A 131 17.52 -11.69 -68.45
C ARG A 131 17.62 -12.38 -67.10
N GLN A 132 18.44 -13.42 -67.01
CA GLN A 132 18.78 -14.08 -65.75
C GLN A 132 19.49 -13.11 -64.80
N GLN A 133 20.52 -12.40 -65.30
CA GLN A 133 21.23 -11.38 -64.52
C GLN A 133 20.29 -10.27 -64.02
N MET A 134 19.37 -9.79 -64.86
CA MET A 134 18.36 -8.81 -64.46
C MET A 134 17.48 -9.32 -63.31
N THR A 135 17.06 -10.58 -63.38
CA THR A 135 16.24 -11.22 -62.35
C THR A 135 17.01 -11.35 -61.03
N GLU A 136 18.29 -11.70 -61.11
CA GLU A 136 19.19 -11.77 -59.95
C GLU A 136 19.37 -10.40 -59.29
N LEU A 137 19.65 -9.34 -60.07
CA LEU A 137 19.78 -7.96 -59.54
C LEU A 137 18.48 -7.48 -58.87
N LEU A 138 17.32 -7.76 -59.48
CA LEU A 138 16.02 -7.42 -58.88
C LEU A 138 15.76 -8.21 -57.58
N SER A 139 16.19 -9.46 -57.50
CA SER A 139 16.07 -10.25 -56.28
C SER A 139 16.99 -9.74 -55.16
N ALA A 140 18.22 -9.32 -55.50
CA ALA A 140 19.15 -8.71 -54.56
C ALA A 140 18.64 -7.35 -54.04
N LEU A 141 18.06 -6.53 -54.92
CA LEU A 141 17.43 -5.26 -54.56
C LEU A 141 16.30 -5.47 -53.53
N ARG A 142 15.39 -6.42 -53.79
CA ARG A 142 14.31 -6.77 -52.87
C ARG A 142 14.82 -7.32 -51.54
N ALA A 143 15.86 -8.16 -51.55
CA ALA A 143 16.44 -8.68 -50.33
C ALA A 143 17.07 -7.58 -49.44
N SER A 144 17.70 -6.56 -50.05
CA SER A 144 18.16 -5.36 -49.34
C SER A 144 16.97 -4.59 -48.75
N GLU A 145 15.91 -4.35 -49.53
CA GLU A 145 14.67 -3.70 -49.07
C GLU A 145 14.04 -4.38 -47.86
N ASP A 146 13.88 -5.69 -47.92
CA ASP A 146 13.35 -6.50 -46.82
C ASP A 146 14.26 -6.42 -45.58
N SER A 147 15.58 -6.39 -45.75
CA SER A 147 16.52 -6.29 -44.63
C SER A 147 16.42 -4.95 -43.89
N VAL A 148 16.29 -3.84 -44.63
CA VAL A 148 16.06 -2.51 -44.05
C VAL A 148 14.69 -2.44 -43.38
N ALA A 149 13.65 -3.01 -44.00
CA ALA A 149 12.31 -3.06 -43.39
C ALA A 149 12.31 -3.80 -42.05
N ARG A 150 13.00 -4.95 -41.95
CA ARG A 150 13.15 -5.70 -40.69
C ARG A 150 13.88 -4.89 -39.62
N LEU A 151 14.99 -4.22 -39.96
CA LEU A 151 15.70 -3.37 -39.00
C LEU A 151 14.85 -2.19 -38.51
N ARG A 152 14.01 -1.60 -39.38
CA ARG A 152 13.06 -0.55 -38.97
C ARG A 152 12.01 -1.07 -38.00
N GLU A 153 11.47 -2.27 -38.25
CA GLU A 153 10.51 -2.92 -37.36
C GLU A 153 11.15 -3.26 -36.00
N GLU A 154 12.36 -3.79 -36.00
CA GLU A 154 13.14 -4.05 -34.78
C GLU A 154 13.43 -2.77 -33.99
N LEU A 155 13.79 -1.68 -34.68
CA LEU A 155 13.99 -0.38 -34.06
C LEU A 155 12.68 0.18 -33.45
N ALA A 156 11.56 0.07 -34.17
CA ALA A 156 10.25 0.49 -33.66
C ALA A 156 9.83 -0.33 -32.43
N ALA A 157 10.07 -1.65 -32.45
CA ALA A 157 9.82 -2.52 -31.31
C ALA A 157 10.74 -2.18 -30.12
N ALA A 158 12.03 -1.89 -30.37
CA ALA A 158 12.97 -1.45 -29.35
C ALA A 158 12.56 -0.10 -28.74
N ALA A 159 12.17 0.87 -29.56
CA ALA A 159 11.65 2.16 -29.10
C ALA A 159 10.37 2.00 -28.25
N GLY A 160 9.45 1.11 -28.65
CA GLY A 160 8.28 0.78 -27.84
C GLY A 160 8.63 0.14 -26.49
N ARG A 161 9.70 -0.66 -26.42
CA ARG A 161 10.21 -1.19 -25.14
C ARG A 161 10.80 -0.09 -24.26
N VAL A 162 11.52 0.87 -24.83
CA VAL A 162 12.05 2.04 -24.11
C VAL A 162 10.91 2.86 -23.51
N GLN A 163 9.90 3.24 -24.30
CA GLN A 163 8.73 3.99 -23.81
C GLN A 163 7.99 3.26 -22.68
N ASN A 164 7.80 1.94 -22.81
CA ASN A 164 7.18 1.14 -21.76
C ASN A 164 8.05 1.05 -20.49
N ALA A 165 9.37 1.00 -20.64
CA ALA A 165 10.29 1.02 -19.50
C ALA A 165 10.27 2.38 -18.80
N GLU A 166 10.31 3.49 -19.54
CA GLU A 166 10.18 4.85 -19.02
C GLU A 166 8.88 5.05 -18.26
N ALA A 167 7.74 4.61 -18.83
CA ALA A 167 6.45 4.69 -18.15
C ALA A 167 6.42 3.90 -16.82
N ARG A 168 7.11 2.76 -16.76
CA ARG A 168 7.25 1.98 -15.51
C ARG A 168 8.17 2.66 -14.50
N VAL A 169 9.27 3.27 -14.95
CA VAL A 169 10.15 4.07 -14.08
C VAL A 169 9.38 5.24 -13.47
N GLU A 170 8.59 5.96 -14.29
CA GLU A 170 7.75 7.07 -13.84
C GLU A 170 6.71 6.63 -12.80
N GLN A 171 5.99 5.53 -13.05
CA GLN A 171 5.04 4.97 -12.08
C GLN A 171 5.70 4.55 -10.77
N ALA A 172 6.89 3.93 -10.83
CA ALA A 172 7.63 3.52 -9.64
C ALA A 172 8.17 4.75 -8.86
N ALA A 173 8.59 5.81 -9.56
CA ALA A 173 8.99 7.07 -8.94
C ALA A 173 7.82 7.77 -8.23
N GLN A 174 6.63 7.78 -8.83
CA GLN A 174 5.42 8.30 -8.20
C GLN A 174 5.05 7.51 -6.94
N ARG A 175 5.15 6.18 -6.98
CA ARG A 175 4.97 5.33 -5.78
C ARG A 175 6.00 5.66 -4.70
N ALA A 176 7.28 5.77 -5.04
CA ALA A 176 8.32 6.15 -4.09
C ALA A 176 8.04 7.51 -3.44
N SER A 177 7.55 8.48 -4.21
CA SER A 177 7.15 9.79 -3.66
C SER A 177 5.95 9.70 -2.72
N ALA A 178 4.98 8.84 -3.00
CA ALA A 178 3.82 8.63 -2.14
C ALA A 178 4.22 7.94 -0.82
N GLU A 179 5.01 6.87 -0.89
CA GLU A 179 5.58 6.17 0.27
C GLU A 179 6.43 7.12 1.13
N GLN A 180 7.25 7.96 0.51
CA GLN A 180 8.04 8.97 1.24
C GLN A 180 7.15 9.98 1.97
N ALA A 181 6.06 10.43 1.34
CA ALA A 181 5.12 11.33 1.99
C ALA A 181 4.39 10.67 3.18
N GLN A 182 4.02 9.39 3.04
CA GLN A 182 3.44 8.60 4.14
C GLN A 182 4.43 8.42 5.30
N LEU A 183 5.70 8.12 5.00
CA LEU A 183 6.76 8.01 5.99
C LEU A 183 6.97 9.32 6.77
N GLU A 184 6.97 10.47 6.10
CA GLU A 184 7.06 11.76 6.78
C GLU A 184 5.81 12.05 7.64
N ALA A 185 4.62 11.67 7.17
CA ALA A 185 3.40 11.78 7.96
C ALA A 185 3.42 10.89 9.22
N LEU A 186 3.86 9.63 9.10
CA LEU A 186 4.04 8.74 10.25
C LEU A 186 5.09 9.26 11.23
N LYS A 187 6.22 9.78 10.73
CA LYS A 187 7.24 10.42 11.58
C LYS A 187 6.65 11.58 12.38
N ALA A 188 5.86 12.44 11.73
CA ALA A 188 5.20 13.56 12.39
C ALA A 188 4.21 13.08 13.47
N SER A 189 3.41 12.05 13.17
CA SER A 189 2.48 11.45 14.13
C SER A 189 3.18 10.83 15.34
N ILE A 190 4.29 10.10 15.13
CA ILE A 190 5.10 9.54 16.23
C ILE A 190 5.66 10.66 17.11
N GLU A 191 6.12 11.75 16.52
CA GLU A 191 6.66 12.89 17.25
C GLU A 191 5.57 13.60 18.06
N GLU A 192 4.36 13.73 17.53
CA GLU A 192 3.21 14.28 18.24
C GLU A 192 2.80 13.40 19.44
N GLU A 193 2.71 12.08 19.25
CA GLU A 193 2.42 11.12 20.34
C GLU A 193 3.53 11.12 21.41
N ARG A 194 4.81 11.28 21.02
CA ARG A 194 5.91 11.44 21.97
C ARG A 194 5.78 12.70 22.81
N ARG A 195 5.44 13.83 22.20
CA ARG A 195 5.20 15.09 22.92
C ARG A 195 4.00 14.96 23.86
N ALA A 196 2.92 14.31 23.42
CA ALA A 196 1.76 14.05 24.26
C ALA A 196 2.13 13.19 25.48
N LYS A 197 2.93 12.13 25.26
CA LYS A 197 3.45 11.29 26.35
C LYS A 197 4.35 12.07 27.32
N GLU A 198 5.26 12.91 26.82
CA GLU A 198 6.12 13.75 27.66
C GLU A 198 5.30 14.74 28.51
N ALA A 199 4.24 15.33 27.95
CA ALA A 199 3.30 16.18 28.66
C ALA A 199 2.53 15.42 29.76
N LEU A 200 2.05 14.21 29.48
CA LEU A 200 1.41 13.36 30.49
C LEU A 200 2.38 12.97 31.60
N ASN A 201 3.63 12.66 31.26
CA ASN A 201 4.65 12.26 32.24
C ASN A 201 5.07 13.43 33.15
N THR A 202 5.15 14.65 32.61
CA THR A 202 5.38 15.87 33.42
C THR A 202 4.19 16.18 34.32
N ALA A 203 2.96 15.99 33.85
CA ALA A 203 1.77 16.12 34.68
C ALA A 203 1.74 15.09 35.83
N LEU A 204 2.11 13.84 35.57
CA LEU A 204 2.26 12.80 36.60
C LEU A 204 3.32 13.18 37.65
N SER A 205 4.51 13.60 37.21
CA SER A 205 5.57 14.06 38.12
C SER A 205 5.11 15.22 39.00
N GLY A 206 4.38 16.19 38.44
CA GLY A 206 3.83 17.31 39.21
C GLY A 206 2.81 16.85 40.26
N LYS A 207 1.98 15.83 39.94
CA LYS A 207 1.03 15.25 40.89
C LYS A 207 1.72 14.42 41.98
N ASP A 208 2.80 13.72 41.66
CA ASP A 208 3.61 12.99 42.64
C ASP A 208 4.28 13.95 43.64
N GLU A 209 4.79 15.10 43.18
CA GLU A 209 5.31 16.15 44.05
C GLU A 209 4.24 16.75 44.96
N GLU A 210 3.03 16.99 44.43
CA GLU A 210 1.88 17.48 45.20
C GLU A 210 1.47 16.48 46.28
N LEU A 211 1.41 15.18 45.95
CA LEU A 211 1.14 14.11 46.91
C LEU A 211 2.23 14.01 47.99
N ALA A 212 3.50 14.17 47.62
CA ALA A 212 4.60 14.19 48.59
C ALA A 212 4.46 15.37 49.57
N ARG A 213 4.08 16.56 49.08
CA ARG A 213 3.79 17.72 49.94
C ARG A 213 2.62 17.46 50.88
N ILE A 214 1.48 17.01 50.37
CA ILE A 214 0.30 16.67 51.19
C ILE A 214 0.65 15.62 52.24
N GLY A 215 1.46 14.61 51.88
CA GLY A 215 1.97 13.60 52.81
C GLY A 215 2.77 14.23 53.95
N SER A 216 3.70 15.13 53.63
CA SER A 216 4.51 15.83 54.63
C SER A 216 3.68 16.77 55.54
N GLU A 217 2.69 17.47 54.99
CA GLU A 217 1.78 18.33 55.75
C GLU A 217 0.91 17.52 56.71
N ARG A 218 0.40 16.36 56.26
CA ARG A 218 -0.33 15.43 57.12
C ARG A 218 0.55 14.92 58.27
N ASP A 219 1.79 14.53 57.97
CA ASP A 219 2.69 14.01 58.99
C ASP A 219 3.07 15.09 60.02
N GLN A 220 3.24 16.35 59.58
CA GLN A 220 3.38 17.50 60.48
C GLN A 220 2.13 17.72 61.34
N ALA A 221 0.94 17.66 60.76
CA ALA A 221 -0.32 17.82 61.50
C ALA A 221 -0.50 16.70 62.56
N LEU A 222 -0.10 15.47 62.24
CA LEU A 222 -0.11 14.35 63.18
C LEU A 222 0.87 14.60 64.35
N GLN A 223 2.08 15.08 64.07
CA GLN A 223 3.05 15.46 65.11
C GLN A 223 2.52 16.56 66.02
N GLN A 224 1.92 17.62 65.45
CA GLN A 224 1.29 18.69 66.23
C GLN A 224 0.16 18.17 67.11
N HIS A 225 -0.67 17.25 66.60
CA HIS A 225 -1.74 16.64 67.38
C HIS A 225 -1.19 15.76 68.52
N GLU A 226 -0.11 15.01 68.31
CA GLU A 226 0.55 14.25 69.37
C GLU A 226 1.16 15.16 70.45
N GLU A 227 1.80 16.27 70.07
CA GLU A 227 2.30 17.28 71.01
C GLU A 227 1.19 17.90 71.86
N LEU A 228 0.08 18.32 71.21
CA LEU A 228 -1.08 18.85 71.91
C LEU A 228 -1.67 17.83 72.88
N ARG A 229 -1.75 16.56 72.48
CA ARG A 229 -2.23 15.47 73.33
C ARG A 229 -1.32 15.24 74.54
N ALA A 230 0.00 15.29 74.35
CA ALA A 230 0.96 15.20 75.45
C ALA A 230 0.83 16.39 76.41
N SER A 231 0.62 17.60 75.89
CA SER A 231 0.38 18.80 76.70
C SER A 231 -0.92 18.69 77.51
N LEU A 232 -2.01 18.20 76.89
CA LEU A 232 -3.27 17.95 77.59
C LEU A 232 -3.10 16.90 78.69
N SER A 233 -2.41 15.79 78.41
CA SER A 233 -2.10 14.77 79.43
C SER A 233 -1.31 15.35 80.62
N GLY A 234 -0.33 16.22 80.36
CA GLY A 234 0.43 16.88 81.42
C GLY A 234 -0.43 17.81 82.27
N LYS A 235 -1.39 18.53 81.65
CA LYS A 235 -2.36 19.36 82.38
C LYS A 235 -3.32 18.51 83.21
N ASP A 236 -3.77 17.36 82.70
CA ASP A 236 -4.63 16.45 83.44
C ASP A 236 -3.91 15.90 84.69
N GLU A 237 -2.62 15.57 84.59
CA GLU A 237 -1.78 15.18 85.73
C GLU A 237 -1.58 16.32 86.75
N GLU A 238 -1.46 17.56 86.29
CA GLU A 238 -1.38 18.75 87.15
C GLU A 238 -2.70 19.00 87.88
N VAL A 239 -3.83 18.91 87.18
CA VAL A 239 -5.17 19.01 87.77
C VAL A 239 -5.39 17.90 88.81
N ALA A 240 -4.94 16.67 88.53
CA ALA A 240 -5.00 15.57 89.50
C ALA A 240 -4.14 15.86 90.75
N ARG A 241 -2.94 16.44 90.58
CA ARG A 241 -2.10 16.89 91.70
C ARG A 241 -2.78 17.97 92.53
N ILE A 242 -3.27 19.04 91.90
CA ILE A 242 -3.98 20.13 92.58
C ILE A 242 -5.22 19.60 93.32
N GLY A 243 -5.95 18.66 92.72
CA GLY A 243 -7.07 17.97 93.37
C GLY A 243 -6.64 17.22 94.64
N GLY A 244 -5.54 16.47 94.56
CA GLY A 244 -4.97 15.78 95.72
C GLY A 244 -4.50 16.72 96.83
N GLU A 245 -3.83 17.82 96.49
CA GLU A 245 -3.39 18.85 97.44
C GLU A 245 -4.59 19.53 98.13
N ARG A 246 -5.64 19.87 97.37
CA ARG A 246 -6.89 20.42 97.91
C ARG A 246 -7.55 19.45 98.89
N ASP A 247 -7.65 18.18 98.52
CA ASP A 247 -8.28 17.16 99.38
C ASP A 247 -7.47 16.95 100.67
N GLN A 248 -6.13 17.05 100.61
CA GLN A 248 -5.26 17.03 101.78
C GLN A 248 -5.48 18.26 102.67
N ALA A 249 -5.59 19.45 102.09
CA ALA A 249 -5.88 20.68 102.83
C ALA A 249 -7.24 20.63 103.53
N LEU A 250 -8.26 20.04 102.88
CA LEU A 250 -9.57 19.83 103.49
C LEU A 250 -9.49 18.91 104.72
N ARG A 251 -8.74 17.81 104.64
CA ARG A 251 -8.50 16.93 105.81
C ARG A 251 -7.81 17.65 106.96
N GLN A 252 -6.78 18.44 106.68
CA GLN A 252 -6.10 19.25 107.70
C GLN A 252 -7.05 20.26 108.36
N HIS A 253 -7.92 20.89 107.57
CA HIS A 253 -8.92 21.81 108.11
C HIS A 253 -9.96 21.09 108.98
N GLU A 254 -10.39 19.89 108.60
CA GLU A 254 -11.28 19.04 109.41
C GLU A 254 -10.63 18.62 110.74
N GLU A 255 -9.35 18.23 110.73
CA GLU A 255 -8.57 17.89 111.93
C GLU A 255 -8.44 19.10 112.87
N LEU A 256 -8.10 20.27 112.34
CA LEU A 256 -8.04 21.51 113.11
C LEU A 256 -9.40 21.86 113.75
N ARG A 257 -10.49 21.68 113.00
CA ARG A 257 -11.85 21.91 113.50
C ARG A 257 -12.21 20.95 114.64
N ALA A 258 -11.82 19.68 114.54
CA ALA A 258 -12.01 18.70 115.61
C ALA A 258 -11.19 19.05 116.87
N SER A 259 -9.94 19.52 116.69
CA SER A 259 -9.12 19.99 117.80
C SER A 259 -9.71 21.21 118.51
N LEU A 260 -10.26 22.17 117.75
CA LEU A 260 -10.96 23.33 118.30
C LEU A 260 -12.19 22.90 119.11
N SER A 261 -13.00 21.97 118.59
CA SER A 261 -14.14 21.40 119.32
C SER A 261 -13.72 20.77 120.65
N GLY A 262 -12.59 20.04 120.68
CA GLY A 262 -12.07 19.46 121.92
C GLY A 262 -11.65 20.52 122.95
N LYS A 263 -11.07 21.64 122.50
CA LYS A 263 -10.74 22.77 123.38
C LYS A 263 -11.98 23.48 123.92
N ASP A 264 -13.03 23.59 123.13
CA ASP A 264 -14.30 24.17 123.58
C ASP A 264 -14.96 23.32 124.69
N GLU A 265 -14.87 21.99 124.59
CA GLU A 265 -15.31 21.07 125.65
C GLU A 265 -14.45 21.20 126.93
N GLU A 266 -13.14 21.36 126.78
CA GLU A 266 -12.22 21.58 127.91
C GLU A 266 -12.50 22.91 128.62
N LEU A 267 -12.74 23.98 127.86
CA LEU A 267 -13.16 25.28 128.39
C LEU A 267 -14.51 25.18 129.14
N ALA A 268 -15.46 24.39 128.62
CA ALA A 268 -16.72 24.13 129.31
C ALA A 268 -16.52 23.40 130.65
N ARG A 269 -15.58 22.43 130.72
CA ARG A 269 -15.22 21.76 131.99
C ARG A 269 -14.59 22.73 132.99
N ILE A 270 -13.61 23.54 132.56
CA ILE A 270 -12.96 24.54 133.41
C ILE A 270 -13.99 25.55 133.95
N GLY A 271 -14.95 25.97 133.11
CA GLY A 271 -16.07 26.80 133.53
C GLY A 271 -16.89 26.16 134.65
N GLY A 272 -17.24 24.88 134.51
CA GLY A 272 -17.96 24.12 135.53
C GLY A 272 -17.19 23.95 136.84
N GLU A 273 -15.88 23.70 136.79
CA GLU A 273 -15.02 23.59 137.97
C GLU A 273 -14.91 24.91 138.73
N ARG A 274 -14.80 26.03 138.02
CA ARG A 274 -14.79 27.37 138.60
C ARG A 274 -16.10 27.67 139.32
N ASP A 275 -17.23 27.33 138.72
CA ASP A 275 -18.55 27.59 139.32
C ASP A 275 -18.75 26.75 140.60
N GLN A 276 -18.25 25.50 140.63
CA GLN A 276 -18.21 24.69 141.85
C GLN A 276 -17.29 25.29 142.93
N ALA A 277 -16.16 25.87 142.56
CA ALA A 277 -15.25 26.53 143.50
C ALA A 277 -15.91 27.78 144.13
N LEU A 278 -16.68 28.54 143.35
CA LEU A 278 -17.45 29.68 143.86
C LEU A 278 -18.53 29.24 144.85
N GLN A 279 -19.27 28.16 144.57
CA GLN A 279 -20.24 27.59 145.51
C GLN A 279 -19.60 27.19 146.84
N ARG A 280 -18.46 26.48 146.81
CA ARG A 280 -17.71 26.14 148.05
C ARG A 280 -17.26 27.37 148.83
N HIS A 281 -16.90 28.44 148.14
CA HIS A 281 -16.46 29.68 148.76
C HIS A 281 -17.63 30.45 149.42
N GLU A 282 -18.84 30.36 148.87
CA GLU A 282 -20.08 30.86 149.48
C GLU A 282 -20.47 30.04 150.71
N GLU A 283 -20.40 28.72 150.64
CA GLU A 283 -20.66 27.81 151.78
C GLU A 283 -19.71 28.10 152.97
N LEU A 284 -18.42 28.29 152.70
CA LEU A 284 -17.43 28.67 153.72
C LEU A 284 -17.73 30.04 154.34
N ARG A 285 -18.20 31.01 153.54
CA ARG A 285 -18.62 32.33 154.05
C ARG A 285 -19.83 32.22 154.98
N ALA A 286 -20.82 31.40 154.62
CA ALA A 286 -21.98 31.15 155.47
C ALA A 286 -21.59 30.49 156.80
N SER A 287 -20.66 29.53 156.77
CA SER A 287 -20.13 28.92 158.00
C SER A 287 -19.37 29.91 158.89
N LEU A 288 -18.61 30.85 158.31
CA LEU A 288 -17.92 31.90 159.06
C LEU A 288 -18.89 32.88 159.72
N ALA A 289 -19.93 33.30 159.00
CA ALA A 289 -20.99 34.16 159.55
C ALA A 289 -21.69 33.50 160.75
N GLY A 290 -21.96 32.19 160.70
CA GLY A 290 -22.52 31.45 161.83
C GLY A 290 -21.60 31.40 163.06
N LYS A 291 -20.27 31.35 162.86
CA LYS A 291 -19.31 31.42 163.97
C LYS A 291 -19.20 32.81 164.59
N ASP A 292 -19.38 33.86 163.81
CA ASP A 292 -19.39 35.24 164.31
C ASP A 292 -20.63 35.50 165.20
N GLU A 293 -21.78 34.92 164.86
CA GLU A 293 -22.99 34.97 165.70
C GLU A 293 -22.83 34.18 167.03
N GLU A 294 -22.17 33.01 166.99
CA GLU A 294 -21.82 32.25 168.21
C GLU A 294 -20.87 33.03 169.12
N LEU A 295 -19.86 33.70 168.57
CA LEU A 295 -18.95 34.55 169.34
C LEU A 295 -19.67 35.75 169.97
N ALA A 296 -20.64 36.35 169.26
CA ALA A 296 -21.47 37.41 169.82
C ALA A 296 -22.33 36.91 171.00
N ARG A 297 -22.89 35.69 170.92
CA ARG A 297 -23.59 35.04 172.03
C ARG A 297 -22.70 34.81 173.25
N ILE A 298 -21.52 34.23 173.05
CA ILE A 298 -20.56 33.91 174.13
C ILE A 298 -20.09 35.21 174.83
N SER A 299 -19.87 36.29 174.08
CA SER A 299 -19.53 37.59 174.66
C SER A 299 -20.66 38.15 175.52
N GLY A 300 -21.93 38.00 175.10
CA GLY A 300 -23.09 38.42 175.89
C GLY A 300 -23.28 37.61 177.18
N GLU A 301 -23.04 36.30 177.15
CA GLU A 301 -23.11 35.42 178.33
C GLU A 301 -22.02 35.77 179.37
N ARG A 302 -20.80 36.09 178.91
CA ARG A 302 -19.70 36.53 179.78
C ARG A 302 -20.03 37.82 180.53
N ASP A 303 -20.61 38.80 179.84
CA ASP A 303 -20.92 40.10 180.44
C ASP A 303 -22.06 39.96 181.48
N GLN A 304 -23.01 39.04 181.25
CA GLN A 304 -24.06 38.66 182.21
C GLN A 304 -23.49 37.99 183.47
N ALA A 305 -22.48 37.12 183.32
CA ALA A 305 -21.81 36.46 184.45
C ALA A 305 -21.01 37.45 185.32
N LEU A 306 -20.39 38.47 184.72
CA LEU A 306 -19.68 39.52 185.47
C LEU A 306 -20.64 40.39 186.30
N GLN A 307 -21.81 40.74 185.76
CA GLN A 307 -22.84 41.45 186.53
C GLN A 307 -23.38 40.64 187.71
N GLN A 308 -23.53 39.32 187.56
CA GLN A 308 -23.93 38.44 188.66
C GLN A 308 -22.86 38.33 189.76
N HIS A 309 -21.58 38.35 189.38
CA HIS A 309 -20.45 38.29 190.32
C HIS A 309 -20.31 39.58 191.16
N GLU A 310 -20.56 40.75 190.58
CA GLU A 310 -20.59 42.03 191.32
C GLU A 310 -21.75 42.08 192.34
N GLN A 311 -22.93 41.57 191.98
CA GLN A 311 -24.10 41.52 192.86
C GLN A 311 -23.89 40.59 194.08
N LEU A 312 -23.16 39.48 193.90
CA LEU A 312 -22.82 38.55 195.00
C LEU A 312 -21.78 39.13 195.98
N HIS A 313 -20.82 39.94 195.51
CA HIS A 313 -19.83 40.59 196.38
C HIS A 313 -20.45 41.68 197.27
N ALA A 314 -21.44 42.43 196.77
CA ALA A 314 -22.14 43.44 197.58
C ALA A 314 -23.03 42.84 198.68
N SER A 315 -23.60 41.64 198.46
CA SER A 315 -24.43 40.94 199.44
C SER A 315 -23.63 40.25 200.56
N LEU A 316 -22.34 39.98 200.36
CA LEU A 316 -21.47 39.31 201.34
C LEU A 316 -20.82 40.31 202.33
N ALA A 317 -20.52 41.54 201.91
CA ALA A 317 -19.96 42.56 202.79
C ALA A 317 -20.94 43.09 203.88
N GLY A 318 -22.25 42.89 203.72
CA GLY A 318 -23.27 43.32 204.67
C GLY A 318 -23.64 42.31 205.77
N LYS A 319 -23.11 41.08 205.72
CA LYS A 319 -23.50 39.99 206.64
C LYS A 319 -22.55 39.75 207.82
N ASP A 320 -21.38 40.39 207.86
CA ASP A 320 -20.42 40.25 208.97
C ASP A 320 -20.70 41.19 210.18
N GLY A 321 -21.65 42.13 210.07
CA GLY A 321 -22.09 42.98 211.19
C GLY A 321 -23.23 42.42 212.05
N ALA A 322 -23.99 41.44 211.55
CA ALA A 322 -25.24 40.99 212.18
C ALA A 322 -25.09 39.81 213.15
N LEU A 323 -23.89 39.22 213.28
CA LEU A 323 -23.64 38.09 214.18
C LEU A 323 -23.25 38.49 215.62
N ALA A 324 -23.14 39.79 215.93
CA ALA A 324 -22.81 40.29 217.27
C ALA A 324 -24.03 40.60 218.18
N GLN A 325 -25.28 40.61 217.66
CA GLN A 325 -26.47 41.05 218.42
C GLN A 325 -27.50 39.93 218.71
N LEU A 326 -27.33 38.71 218.19
CA LEU A 326 -28.29 37.60 218.32
C LEU A 326 -28.05 36.65 219.53
N ALA A 327 -27.04 36.93 220.36
CA ALA A 327 -26.75 36.12 221.55
C ALA A 327 -27.32 36.71 222.87
N GLU A 328 -27.76 37.97 222.89
CA GLU A 328 -28.13 38.69 224.13
C GLU A 328 -29.67 38.78 224.36
N GLU A 329 -30.50 38.53 223.35
CA GLU A 329 -31.97 38.69 223.44
C GLU A 329 -32.75 37.42 223.81
N ARG A 330 -32.10 36.25 223.88
CA ARG A 330 -32.77 34.98 224.19
C ARG A 330 -33.09 34.80 225.68
N ASP A 331 -32.41 35.51 226.59
CA ASP A 331 -32.59 35.35 228.04
C ASP A 331 -33.74 36.21 228.64
N ARG A 332 -34.47 37.03 227.84
CA ARG A 332 -35.55 37.90 228.37
C ARG A 332 -36.99 37.57 227.94
N ALA A 333 -37.23 36.67 226.99
CA ALA A 333 -38.59 36.45 226.47
C ALA A 333 -39.30 35.17 226.98
N ARG A 334 -38.71 34.43 227.93
CA ARG A 334 -39.31 33.17 228.45
C ARG A 334 -39.84 33.23 229.88
N GLN A 335 -39.72 34.34 230.61
CA GLN A 335 -40.08 34.34 232.03
C GLN A 335 -41.45 34.92 232.41
N ASP A 336 -42.14 35.74 231.60
CA ASP A 336 -43.38 36.39 232.10
C ASP A 336 -44.54 36.49 231.08
N HIS A 337 -45.26 35.39 230.81
CA HIS A 337 -46.73 35.42 230.74
C HIS A 337 -47.26 34.01 230.41
N ALA A 338 -47.34 33.03 231.31
CA ALA A 338 -47.65 33.09 232.73
C ALA A 338 -48.84 34.02 233.02
N GLU A 339 -50.01 33.38 232.92
CA GLU A 339 -51.29 33.85 233.45
C GLU A 339 -51.98 34.94 232.63
N LEU A 340 -53.21 34.78 232.17
CA LEU A 340 -54.23 33.73 232.26
C LEU A 340 -55.22 34.17 231.15
N HIS A 341 -55.56 33.36 230.17
CA HIS A 341 -56.49 32.26 230.38
C HIS A 341 -57.74 32.70 231.17
N ALA A 342 -58.70 33.33 230.49
CA ALA A 342 -60.12 33.33 230.86
C ALA A 342 -60.87 34.12 229.77
N LEU A 343 -61.71 33.57 228.93
CA LEU A 343 -62.57 32.39 228.99
C LEU A 343 -62.91 32.09 227.52
N MET A 344 -62.68 30.86 227.03
CA MET A 344 -63.74 29.85 226.86
C MET A 344 -64.92 30.36 226.00
N ALA A 345 -65.47 29.65 225.03
CA ALA A 345 -65.31 28.28 224.57
C ALA A 345 -66.31 28.10 223.41
N GLY A 346 -66.04 27.11 222.56
CA GLY A 346 -67.05 26.49 221.71
C GLY A 346 -67.36 27.25 220.42
N LYS A 347 -67.63 26.61 219.30
CA LYS A 347 -67.81 25.19 218.99
C LYS A 347 -67.84 25.10 217.45
N ASP A 348 -67.47 23.92 216.95
CA ASP A 348 -68.06 23.16 215.84
C ASP A 348 -68.37 23.82 214.47
N GLU A 349 -67.99 23.04 213.44
CA GLU A 349 -68.66 22.82 212.14
C GLU A 349 -68.91 24.04 211.19
N ALA A 350 -68.53 24.05 209.90
CA ALA A 350 -68.42 22.94 208.94
C ALA A 350 -67.55 23.24 207.69
N LEU A 351 -67.16 22.14 207.02
CA LEU A 351 -66.65 21.92 205.64
C LEU A 351 -65.11 21.98 205.44
N ALA A 352 -64.33 20.88 205.47
CA ALA A 352 -64.24 19.69 204.58
C ALA A 352 -63.83 20.03 203.11
N GLN A 353 -62.54 19.93 202.73
CA GLN A 353 -61.80 18.77 202.14
C GLN A 353 -62.11 18.49 200.63
N ILE A 354 -61.25 18.10 199.66
CA ILE A 354 -59.81 17.80 199.38
C ILE A 354 -59.70 17.68 197.81
N THR A 355 -58.46 17.73 197.26
CA THR A 355 -57.91 17.19 195.96
C THR A 355 -57.76 18.20 194.81
N GLY A 356 -56.73 18.18 193.94
CA GLY A 356 -55.54 17.32 193.76
C GLY A 356 -54.87 17.62 192.39
N GLU A 357 -53.53 17.61 192.35
CA GLU A 357 -52.59 17.22 191.27
C GLU A 357 -52.83 17.51 189.76
N ARG A 358 -51.83 18.16 189.12
CA ARG A 358 -50.85 17.56 188.16
C ARG A 358 -50.60 18.39 186.89
N ASP A 359 -49.33 18.74 186.76
CA ASP A 359 -48.64 19.28 185.59
C ASP A 359 -48.54 18.33 184.38
N ARG A 360 -48.34 19.03 183.25
CA ARG A 360 -47.47 18.72 182.09
C ARG A 360 -48.05 18.00 180.86
N VAL A 361 -47.48 18.53 179.77
CA VAL A 361 -47.40 18.08 178.37
C VAL A 361 -48.51 18.60 177.45
N ARG A 362 -48.06 18.93 176.23
CA ARG A 362 -48.78 18.99 174.94
C ARG A 362 -49.21 20.41 174.54
N GLN A 363 -48.43 21.03 173.66
CA GLN A 363 -48.51 20.91 172.18
C GLN A 363 -49.61 21.85 171.67
N GLU A 364 -49.43 22.58 170.56
CA GLU A 364 -49.07 22.07 169.24
C GLU A 364 -48.26 23.13 168.42
N HIS A 365 -47.30 22.80 167.54
CA HIS A 365 -47.16 21.84 166.42
C HIS A 365 -47.42 22.52 165.05
N ASP A 366 -46.32 22.64 164.28
CA ASP A 366 -46.21 22.43 162.83
C ASP A 366 -46.77 23.34 161.73
N ALA A 367 -45.89 23.44 160.71
CA ALA A 367 -46.09 23.23 159.27
C ALA A 367 -46.33 24.48 158.38
N LEU A 368 -45.33 24.89 157.56
CA LEU A 368 -44.95 24.40 156.20
C LEU A 368 -45.83 25.07 155.11
N SER A 369 -45.45 25.36 153.86
CA SER A 369 -44.27 25.17 152.99
C SER A 369 -44.59 25.89 151.65
N LEU A 370 -43.58 26.04 150.77
CA LEU A 370 -43.62 26.42 149.35
C LEU A 370 -44.90 26.03 148.56
N VAL A 371 -45.21 26.79 147.48
CA VAL A 371 -45.37 26.30 146.08
C VAL A 371 -45.74 27.43 145.10
N SER A 372 -45.18 27.32 143.88
CA SER A 372 -45.62 27.94 142.60
C SER A 372 -44.89 29.20 142.12
N GLN A 373 -43.58 29.05 141.94
CA GLN A 373 -42.74 29.80 141.03
C GLN A 373 -42.41 28.89 139.83
N GLU A 374 -43.25 28.86 138.78
CA GLU A 374 -42.98 28.16 137.50
C GLU A 374 -44.12 28.43 136.48
N LYS A 375 -43.96 29.42 135.57
CA LYS A 375 -44.57 29.55 134.21
C LYS A 375 -44.57 30.99 133.69
N SER A 376 -43.45 31.48 133.16
CA SER A 376 -43.45 32.70 132.34
C SER A 376 -42.22 32.92 131.43
N ALA A 377 -41.51 31.85 131.03
CA ALA A 377 -40.32 31.94 130.15
C ALA A 377 -40.35 30.98 128.93
N GLU A 378 -41.53 30.50 128.50
CA GLU A 378 -41.67 29.59 127.34
C GLU A 378 -42.14 30.28 126.04
N LEU A 379 -42.23 31.61 126.00
CA LEU A 379 -42.77 32.38 124.84
C LEU A 379 -41.70 32.94 123.87
N GLU A 380 -40.40 32.88 124.17
CA GLU A 380 -39.31 33.35 123.27
C GLU A 380 -38.59 32.23 122.50
N ARG A 381 -38.72 30.96 122.93
CA ARG A 381 -38.03 29.82 122.29
C ARG A 381 -38.64 29.36 120.95
N TRP A 382 -39.93 29.58 120.71
CA TRP A 382 -40.59 29.17 119.46
C TRP A 382 -40.45 30.18 118.29
N SER A 383 -39.99 31.40 118.57
CA SER A 383 -39.75 32.45 117.55
C SER A 383 -38.38 32.29 116.86
N GLN A 384 -37.38 31.77 117.58
CA GLN A 384 -36.02 31.56 117.07
C GLN A 384 -35.89 30.26 116.24
N ASP A 385 -36.66 29.21 116.54
CA ASP A 385 -36.60 27.95 115.79
C ASP A 385 -37.33 27.99 114.42
N ALA A 386 -38.30 28.90 114.23
CA ALA A 386 -39.01 29.07 112.95
C ALA A 386 -38.20 29.85 111.89
N SER A 387 -37.34 30.79 112.31
CA SER A 387 -36.51 31.61 111.39
C SER A 387 -35.22 30.89 110.93
N ALA A 388 -34.73 29.93 111.70
CA ALA A 388 -33.61 29.05 111.33
C ALA A 388 -34.00 27.96 110.30
N ALA A 389 -35.27 27.54 110.27
CA ALA A 389 -35.77 26.59 109.28
C ALA A 389 -35.98 27.22 107.89
N GLN A 390 -36.40 28.50 107.83
CA GLN A 390 -36.67 29.21 106.57
C GLN A 390 -35.40 29.65 105.82
N SER A 391 -34.34 30.02 106.54
CA SER A 391 -33.02 30.34 105.96
C SER A 391 -32.31 29.10 105.40
N ARG A 392 -32.55 27.91 105.98
CA ARG A 392 -32.05 26.63 105.45
C ARG A 392 -32.80 26.19 104.18
N ALA A 393 -34.09 26.46 104.07
CA ALA A 393 -34.86 26.16 102.85
C ALA A 393 -34.44 27.03 101.65
N GLN A 394 -34.20 28.33 101.87
CA GLN A 394 -33.74 29.25 100.81
C GLN A 394 -32.30 28.97 100.33
N ALA A 395 -31.42 28.46 101.20
CA ALA A 395 -30.07 28.05 100.83
C ALA A 395 -30.06 26.80 99.93
N ILE A 396 -30.97 25.84 100.17
CA ILE A 396 -31.11 24.63 99.35
C ILE A 396 -31.71 24.97 97.98
N GLU A 397 -32.67 25.89 97.92
CA GLU A 397 -33.30 26.34 96.67
C GLU A 397 -32.30 27.11 95.77
N ALA A 398 -31.42 27.92 96.37
CA ALA A 398 -30.33 28.57 95.65
C ALA A 398 -29.30 27.55 95.11
N GLN A 399 -28.93 26.54 95.90
CA GLN A 399 -28.04 25.46 95.46
C GLN A 399 -28.63 24.59 94.34
N LEU A 400 -29.95 24.35 94.35
CA LEU A 400 -30.64 23.63 93.28
C LEU A 400 -30.70 24.45 91.98
N SER A 401 -30.87 25.77 92.07
CA SER A 401 -30.85 26.67 90.90
C SER A 401 -29.45 26.78 90.26
N ASP A 402 -28.39 26.83 91.07
CA ASP A 402 -26.99 26.81 90.59
C ASP A 402 -26.62 25.45 89.99
N GLY A 403 -27.11 24.35 90.57
CA GLY A 403 -26.95 23.00 90.02
C GLY A 403 -27.62 22.84 88.66
N LEU A 404 -28.81 23.39 88.46
CA LEU A 404 -29.52 23.37 87.18
C LEU A 404 -28.81 24.22 86.12
N ALA A 405 -28.29 25.39 86.50
CA ALA A 405 -27.50 26.24 85.60
C ALA A 405 -26.20 25.55 85.14
N ARG A 406 -25.48 24.89 86.06
CA ARG A 406 -24.28 24.09 85.72
C ARG A 406 -24.61 22.91 84.81
N ALA A 407 -25.73 22.22 85.04
CA ALA A 407 -26.17 21.13 84.16
C ALA A 407 -26.47 21.64 82.74
N SER A 408 -27.15 22.78 82.61
CA SER A 408 -27.44 23.38 81.29
C SER A 408 -26.19 23.87 80.55
N ALA A 409 -25.19 24.39 81.29
CA ALA A 409 -23.90 24.79 80.72
C ALA A 409 -23.12 23.57 80.19
N LEU A 410 -23.07 22.48 80.97
CA LEU A 410 -22.42 21.24 80.54
C LEU A 410 -23.14 20.60 79.34
N GLU A 411 -24.47 20.65 79.27
CA GLU A 411 -25.22 20.18 78.09
C GLU A 411 -24.94 21.02 76.83
N ALA A 412 -24.75 22.34 76.99
CA ALA A 412 -24.37 23.22 75.89
C ALA A 412 -22.95 22.91 75.38
N GLU A 413 -21.97 22.77 76.29
CA GLU A 413 -20.59 22.38 75.96
C GLU A 413 -20.54 21.00 75.27
N LEU A 414 -21.34 20.04 75.74
CA LEU A 414 -21.40 18.69 75.16
C LEU A 414 -22.02 18.70 73.75
N ASN A 415 -23.02 19.54 73.52
CA ASN A 415 -23.59 19.73 72.17
C ASN A 415 -22.64 20.49 71.24
N GLU A 416 -21.88 21.46 71.75
CA GLU A 416 -20.86 22.17 70.98
C GLU A 416 -19.72 21.23 70.56
N ALA A 417 -19.23 20.39 71.48
CA ALA A 417 -18.24 19.35 71.19
C ALA A 417 -18.76 18.30 70.18
N ARG A 418 -20.04 17.92 70.27
CA ARG A 418 -20.68 17.04 69.27
C ARG A 418 -20.77 17.69 67.89
N GLY A 419 -21.08 19.00 67.84
CA GLY A 419 -21.09 19.77 66.59
C GLY A 419 -19.71 19.85 65.94
N ALA A 420 -18.67 20.13 66.72
CA ALA A 420 -17.29 20.19 66.24
C ALA A 420 -16.77 18.81 65.73
N LEU A 421 -17.12 17.72 66.42
CA LEU A 421 -16.76 16.37 65.97
C LEU A 421 -17.48 15.97 64.67
N ALA A 422 -18.74 16.42 64.50
CA ALA A 422 -19.49 16.16 63.29
C ALA A 422 -18.89 16.90 62.08
N THR A 423 -18.51 18.17 62.23
CA THR A 423 -17.86 18.95 61.17
C THR A 423 -16.47 18.40 60.83
N GLU A 424 -15.71 17.91 61.81
CA GLU A 424 -14.42 17.25 61.57
C GLU A 424 -14.60 15.95 60.76
N ARG A 425 -15.59 15.13 61.10
CA ARG A 425 -15.94 13.90 60.35
C ARG A 425 -16.41 14.22 58.92
N GLU A 426 -17.18 15.28 58.72
CA GLU A 426 -17.55 15.76 57.38
C GLU A 426 -16.33 16.24 56.58
N SER A 427 -15.41 16.97 57.22
CA SER A 427 -14.19 17.44 56.55
C SER A 427 -13.24 16.30 56.13
N THR A 428 -13.13 15.26 56.97
CA THR A 428 -12.28 14.09 56.70
C THR A 428 -12.89 13.19 55.65
N THR A 429 -14.21 13.01 55.65
CA THR A 429 -14.91 12.31 54.56
C THR A 429 -14.79 13.05 53.24
N ALA A 430 -14.94 14.37 53.22
CA ALA A 430 -14.70 15.19 52.03
C ALA A 430 -13.27 15.04 51.50
N ARG A 431 -12.25 15.15 52.37
CA ARG A 431 -10.84 14.91 51.99
C ARG A 431 -10.60 13.50 51.47
N ASN A 432 -11.20 12.48 52.08
CA ASN A 432 -11.06 11.10 51.61
C ASN A 432 -11.71 10.90 50.24
N THR A 433 -12.86 11.54 49.98
CA THR A 433 -13.48 11.50 48.64
C THR A 433 -12.65 12.22 47.59
N GLU A 434 -11.99 13.33 47.95
CA GLU A 434 -11.09 14.05 47.06
C GLU A 434 -9.82 13.26 46.75
N LEU A 435 -9.20 12.64 47.76
CA LEU A 435 -8.06 11.72 47.56
C LEU A 435 -8.43 10.51 46.69
N ALA A 436 -9.64 9.96 46.84
CA ALA A 436 -10.13 8.88 45.99
C ALA A 436 -10.29 9.35 44.53
N ALA A 437 -10.88 10.53 44.30
CA ALA A 437 -11.02 11.12 42.97
C ALA A 437 -9.65 11.42 42.32
N GLN A 438 -8.68 11.94 43.09
CA GLN A 438 -7.31 12.16 42.62
C GLN A 438 -6.63 10.84 42.22
N ARG A 439 -6.85 9.77 42.99
CA ARG A 439 -6.29 8.44 42.71
C ARG A 439 -6.91 7.82 41.45
N ASP A 440 -8.22 7.98 41.26
CA ASP A 440 -8.90 7.57 40.03
C ASP A 440 -8.38 8.34 38.81
N GLN A 441 -8.10 9.63 38.95
CA GLN A 441 -7.53 10.45 37.90
C GLN A 441 -6.10 10.02 37.55
N LEU A 442 -5.25 9.72 38.55
CA LEU A 442 -3.91 9.15 38.33
C LEU A 442 -3.97 7.81 37.60
N ASN A 443 -4.91 6.94 37.97
CA ASN A 443 -5.12 5.67 37.28
C ASN A 443 -5.53 5.87 35.82
N ARG A 444 -6.40 6.83 35.51
CA ARG A 444 -6.78 7.18 34.13
C ARG A 444 -5.59 7.67 33.32
N VAL A 445 -4.80 8.61 33.87
CA VAL A 445 -3.60 9.13 33.20
C VAL A 445 -2.57 8.01 32.98
N GLY A 446 -2.45 7.07 33.91
CA GLY A 446 -1.61 5.87 33.75
C GLY A 446 -2.04 4.98 32.59
N VAL A 447 -3.35 4.71 32.45
CA VAL A 447 -3.90 3.95 31.32
C VAL A 447 -3.68 4.68 30.00
N GLU A 448 -3.92 6.00 29.95
CA GLU A 448 -3.68 6.82 28.76
C GLU A 448 -2.19 6.81 28.34
N LEU A 449 -1.27 6.84 29.30
CA LEU A 449 0.17 6.74 29.04
C LEU A 449 0.55 5.36 28.46
N ASP A 450 -0.03 4.27 28.98
CA ASP A 450 0.23 2.93 28.47
C ASP A 450 -0.38 2.69 27.08
N ASP A 451 -1.55 3.27 26.81
CA ASP A 451 -2.15 3.23 25.47
C ASP A 451 -1.35 4.09 24.46
N ALA A 452 -0.87 5.27 24.87
CA ALA A 452 0.05 6.07 24.05
C ALA A 452 1.36 5.31 23.75
N ARG A 453 1.91 4.57 24.72
CA ARG A 453 3.09 3.71 24.51
C ARG A 453 2.82 2.62 23.47
N LYS A 454 1.66 1.95 23.52
CA LYS A 454 1.28 0.95 22.53
C LYS A 454 1.12 1.56 21.14
N ARG A 455 0.48 2.73 21.03
CA ARG A 455 0.32 3.47 19.76
C ARG A 455 1.67 3.85 19.15
N ILE A 456 2.59 4.41 19.94
CA ILE A 456 3.95 4.69 19.49
C ILE A 456 4.66 3.42 19.00
N GLY A 457 4.46 2.29 19.68
CA GLY A 457 5.00 0.99 19.26
C GLY A 457 4.49 0.57 17.89
N LEU A 458 3.17 0.61 17.68
CA LEU A 458 2.54 0.27 16.39
C LEU A 458 2.99 1.22 15.27
N LEU A 459 3.00 2.53 15.51
CA LEU A 459 3.44 3.51 14.51
C LEU A 459 4.93 3.34 14.16
N MET A 460 5.77 2.95 15.11
CA MET A 460 7.19 2.67 14.86
C MET A 460 7.40 1.40 14.02
N GLU A 461 6.56 0.39 14.21
CA GLU A 461 6.54 -0.82 13.38
C GLU A 461 6.07 -0.48 11.96
N GLU A 462 4.96 0.24 11.81
CA GLU A 462 4.45 0.73 10.52
C GLU A 462 5.49 1.60 9.79
N LYS A 463 6.20 2.48 10.50
CA LYS A 463 7.32 3.25 9.95
C LYS A 463 8.46 2.37 9.46
N ALA A 464 8.77 1.29 10.19
CA ALA A 464 9.82 0.36 9.78
C ALA A 464 9.40 -0.42 8.52
N GLU A 465 8.13 -0.83 8.43
CA GLU A 465 7.55 -1.47 7.26
C GLU A 465 7.55 -0.54 6.05
N GLN A 466 7.01 0.68 6.16
CA GLN A 466 7.05 1.67 5.08
C GLN A 466 8.48 2.05 4.69
N GLY A 467 9.43 2.07 5.63
CA GLY A 467 10.84 2.30 5.33
C GLY A 467 11.45 1.18 4.49
N ALA A 468 11.07 -0.07 4.78
CA ALA A 468 11.46 -1.22 3.99
C ALA A 468 10.79 -1.23 2.60
N GLU A 469 9.53 -0.80 2.51
CA GLU A 469 8.81 -0.65 1.24
C GLU A 469 9.43 0.45 0.37
N LEU A 470 9.75 1.62 0.93
CA LEU A 470 10.48 2.67 0.22
C LEU A 470 11.84 2.17 -0.29
N ALA A 471 12.58 1.39 0.50
CA ALA A 471 13.84 0.80 0.07
C ALA A 471 13.64 -0.20 -1.08
N ARG A 472 12.57 -1.02 -1.05
CA ARG A 472 12.20 -1.91 -2.15
C ARG A 472 11.84 -1.15 -3.41
N VAL A 473 10.96 -0.15 -3.32
CA VAL A 473 10.55 0.66 -4.47
C VAL A 473 11.73 1.44 -5.04
N SER A 474 12.62 1.97 -4.21
CA SER A 474 13.86 2.63 -4.66
C SER A 474 14.77 1.67 -5.45
N ASN A 475 14.96 0.44 -4.96
CA ASN A 475 15.71 -0.59 -5.67
C ASN A 475 15.02 -0.99 -6.99
N GLU A 476 13.68 -1.08 -7.01
CA GLU A 476 12.92 -1.33 -8.23
C GLU A 476 13.08 -0.20 -9.25
N VAL A 477 13.01 1.07 -8.83
CA VAL A 477 13.26 2.24 -9.68
C VAL A 477 14.65 2.17 -10.30
N ASN A 478 15.69 1.88 -9.51
CA ASN A 478 17.05 1.76 -10.01
C ASN A 478 17.20 0.60 -11.01
N ALA A 479 16.65 -0.57 -10.71
CA ALA A 479 16.68 -1.72 -11.60
C ALA A 479 15.90 -1.48 -12.91
N LEU A 480 14.77 -0.78 -12.84
CA LEU A 480 14.00 -0.39 -14.02
C LEU A 480 14.74 0.66 -14.85
N ARG A 481 15.44 1.60 -14.20
CA ARG A 481 16.27 2.60 -14.88
C ARG A 481 17.44 1.98 -15.62
N GLU A 482 18.17 1.05 -15.00
CA GLU A 482 19.23 0.29 -15.66
C GLU A 482 18.72 -0.50 -16.87
N ARG A 483 17.53 -1.10 -16.76
CA ARG A 483 16.87 -1.77 -17.90
C ARG A 483 16.45 -0.80 -18.99
N ALA A 484 15.94 0.38 -18.63
CA ALA A 484 15.57 1.43 -19.58
C ALA A 484 16.81 1.94 -20.32
N GLU A 485 17.90 2.24 -19.62
CA GLU A 485 19.18 2.66 -20.21
C GLU A 485 19.77 1.56 -21.11
N SER A 486 19.64 0.29 -20.73
CA SER A 486 20.08 -0.84 -21.57
C SER A 486 19.23 -0.97 -22.84
N ALA A 487 17.91 -0.76 -22.73
CA ALA A 487 17.00 -0.76 -23.87
C ALA A 487 17.25 0.45 -24.78
N GLU A 488 17.55 1.61 -24.23
CA GLU A 488 17.93 2.82 -24.96
C GLU A 488 19.23 2.61 -25.72
N LYS A 489 20.28 2.08 -25.07
CA LYS A 489 21.53 1.71 -25.75
C LYS A 489 21.28 0.78 -26.93
N ASN A 490 20.48 -0.27 -26.73
CA ASN A 490 20.11 -1.19 -27.81
C ASN A 490 19.35 -0.47 -28.95
N ALA A 491 18.40 0.40 -28.63
CA ALA A 491 17.69 1.19 -29.62
C ALA A 491 18.64 2.15 -30.38
N THR A 492 19.60 2.77 -29.70
CA THR A 492 20.60 3.63 -30.35
C THR A 492 21.57 2.84 -31.23
N ASP A 493 21.98 1.65 -30.80
CA ASP A 493 22.81 0.75 -31.61
C ASP A 493 22.05 0.25 -32.85
N LEU A 494 20.78 -0.10 -32.70
CA LEU A 494 19.90 -0.44 -33.82
C LEU A 494 19.68 0.74 -34.76
N ALA A 495 19.49 1.95 -34.24
CA ALA A 495 19.36 3.16 -35.05
C ALA A 495 20.66 3.46 -35.82
N LYS A 496 21.82 3.31 -35.17
CA LYS A 496 23.12 3.46 -35.83
C LYS A 496 23.32 2.41 -36.92
N ARG A 497 23.03 1.13 -36.63
CA ARG A 497 23.07 0.04 -37.63
C ARG A 497 22.09 0.29 -38.76
N LEU A 498 20.91 0.81 -38.48
CA LEU A 498 19.93 1.20 -39.49
C LEU A 498 20.51 2.29 -40.40
N VAL A 499 21.07 3.36 -39.84
CA VAL A 499 21.65 4.45 -40.64
C VAL A 499 22.84 3.96 -41.47
N GLU A 500 23.75 3.18 -40.88
CA GLU A 500 24.88 2.58 -41.61
C GLU A 500 24.38 1.64 -42.72
N LYS A 501 23.35 0.83 -42.43
CA LYS A 501 22.75 -0.09 -43.41
C LYS A 501 21.97 0.65 -44.48
N GLU A 502 21.22 1.70 -44.15
CA GLU A 502 20.49 2.55 -45.09
C GLU A 502 21.44 3.30 -46.00
N GLN A 503 22.54 3.87 -45.48
CA GLN A 503 23.54 4.54 -46.31
C GLN A 503 24.30 3.57 -47.22
N GLY A 504 24.67 2.40 -46.70
CA GLY A 504 25.28 1.33 -47.48
C GLY A 504 24.35 0.82 -48.57
N ASP A 505 23.12 0.46 -48.17
CA ASP A 505 22.10 -0.03 -49.08
C ASP A 505 21.64 1.06 -50.05
N GLU A 506 21.56 2.34 -49.70
CA GLU A 506 21.20 3.41 -50.64
C GLU A 506 22.26 3.59 -51.73
N SER A 507 23.54 3.47 -51.37
CA SER A 507 24.65 3.42 -52.34
C SER A 507 24.57 2.16 -53.21
N GLU A 508 24.35 0.99 -52.60
CA GLU A 508 24.20 -0.28 -53.32
C GLU A 508 22.97 -0.26 -54.22
N ARG A 509 21.82 0.21 -53.75
CA ARG A 509 20.57 0.38 -54.52
C ARG A 509 20.76 1.33 -55.66
N ALA A 510 21.35 2.51 -55.45
CA ALA A 510 21.65 3.43 -56.54
C ALA A 510 22.61 2.79 -57.57
N SER A 511 23.53 1.92 -57.13
CA SER A 511 24.39 1.16 -58.04
C SER A 511 23.63 0.06 -58.80
N LEU A 512 22.76 -0.69 -58.12
CA LEU A 512 21.91 -1.76 -58.67
C LEU A 512 20.87 -1.19 -59.62
N GLU A 513 20.20 -0.09 -59.29
CA GLU A 513 19.27 0.63 -60.16
C GLU A 513 19.95 1.15 -61.42
N ARG A 514 21.15 1.75 -61.28
CA ARG A 514 21.95 2.15 -62.46
C ARG A 514 22.35 0.94 -63.30
N GLN A 515 22.73 -0.17 -62.66
CA GLN A 515 23.11 -1.40 -63.36
C GLN A 515 21.90 -2.03 -64.06
N ILE A 516 20.74 -2.07 -63.43
CA ILE A 516 19.45 -2.50 -63.99
C ILE A 516 19.07 -1.59 -65.17
N ALA A 517 19.15 -0.27 -65.02
CA ALA A 517 18.84 0.66 -66.11
C ALA A 517 19.81 0.48 -67.30
N ALA A 518 21.10 0.29 -67.02
CA ALA A 518 22.12 0.03 -68.03
C ALA A 518 21.89 -1.33 -68.73
N GLN A 519 21.60 -2.39 -67.98
CA GLN A 519 21.29 -3.71 -68.52
C GLN A 519 19.98 -3.71 -69.31
N ALA A 520 18.92 -3.03 -68.84
CA ALA A 520 17.66 -2.89 -69.57
C ALA A 520 17.86 -2.16 -70.91
N LYS A 521 18.73 -1.13 -70.92
CA LYS A 521 19.12 -0.45 -72.16
C LYS A 521 19.95 -1.36 -73.08
N ALA A 522 20.88 -2.14 -72.53
CA ALA A 522 21.65 -3.12 -73.29
C ALA A 522 20.75 -4.24 -73.87
N HIS A 523 19.75 -4.69 -73.11
CA HIS A 523 18.72 -5.61 -73.54
C HIS A 523 17.91 -5.07 -74.70
N SER A 524 17.36 -3.85 -74.56
CA SER A 524 16.61 -3.20 -75.63
C SER A 524 17.45 -3.15 -76.90
N LYS A 525 18.71 -2.72 -76.79
CA LYS A 525 19.64 -2.66 -77.91
C LYS A 525 19.89 -4.05 -78.53
N ALA A 526 20.18 -5.07 -77.73
CA ALA A 526 20.39 -6.43 -78.24
C ALA A 526 19.15 -7.01 -78.93
N TYR A 527 17.95 -6.69 -78.43
CA TYR A 527 16.69 -7.05 -79.10
C TYR A 527 16.49 -6.29 -80.40
N ASP A 528 16.81 -5.00 -80.44
CA ASP A 528 16.75 -4.18 -81.66
C ASP A 528 17.75 -4.68 -82.72
N ASP A 529 18.97 -5.05 -82.30
CA ASP A 529 20.00 -5.62 -83.16
C ASP A 529 19.58 -7.01 -83.69
N LEU A 530 19.02 -7.87 -82.83
CA LEU A 530 18.50 -9.20 -83.21
C LEU A 530 17.30 -9.07 -84.18
N ARG A 531 16.46 -8.06 -83.98
CA ARG A 531 15.36 -7.71 -84.90
C ARG A 531 15.89 -7.21 -86.23
N ALA A 532 16.86 -6.29 -86.23
CA ALA A 532 17.48 -5.78 -87.46
C ALA A 532 18.18 -6.90 -88.24
N ASN A 533 18.89 -7.80 -87.56
CA ASN A 533 19.50 -8.97 -88.18
C ASN A 533 18.42 -9.87 -88.81
N ALA A 534 17.33 -10.18 -88.09
CA ALA A 534 16.21 -10.95 -88.64
C ALA A 534 15.59 -10.28 -89.89
N GLU A 535 15.43 -8.96 -89.89
CA GLU A 535 14.95 -8.19 -91.05
C GLU A 535 15.92 -8.27 -92.25
N GLN A 536 17.23 -8.23 -92.00
CA GLN A 536 18.26 -8.44 -93.02
C GLN A 536 18.18 -9.86 -93.61
N TRP A 537 17.99 -10.89 -92.79
CA TRP A 537 17.81 -12.28 -93.25
C TRP A 537 16.56 -12.47 -94.08
N VAL A 538 15.44 -11.86 -93.69
CA VAL A 538 14.21 -11.89 -94.49
C VAL A 538 14.44 -11.27 -95.86
N THR A 539 15.22 -10.20 -95.93
CA THR A 539 15.56 -9.51 -97.18
C THR A 539 16.50 -10.36 -98.05
N TYR A 540 17.56 -10.90 -97.44
CA TYR A 540 18.50 -11.80 -98.13
C TYR A 540 17.80 -13.05 -98.66
N ALA A 541 16.94 -13.70 -97.86
CA ALA A 541 16.18 -14.87 -98.29
C ALA A 541 15.24 -14.56 -99.48
N LYS A 542 14.64 -13.37 -99.51
CA LYS A 542 13.84 -12.92 -100.67
C LYS A 542 14.70 -12.74 -101.92
N ASP A 543 15.87 -12.12 -101.82
CA ASP A 543 16.79 -11.94 -102.96
C ASP A 543 17.33 -13.28 -103.46
N LEU A 544 17.77 -14.16 -102.54
CA LEU A 544 18.23 -15.51 -102.89
C LEU A 544 17.13 -16.30 -103.61
N ARG A 545 15.89 -16.25 -103.11
CA ARG A 545 14.74 -16.87 -103.77
C ARG A 545 14.54 -16.31 -105.18
N GLN A 546 14.55 -14.99 -105.35
CA GLN A 546 14.42 -14.36 -106.66
C GLN A 546 15.53 -14.78 -107.62
N ARG A 547 16.78 -14.87 -107.14
CA ARG A 547 17.93 -15.33 -107.95
C ARG A 547 17.80 -16.81 -108.34
N LEU A 548 17.34 -17.66 -107.44
CA LEU A 548 17.10 -19.08 -107.73
C LEU A 548 15.93 -19.28 -108.71
N ASP A 549 14.87 -18.48 -108.62
CA ASP A 549 13.76 -18.50 -109.57
C ASP A 549 14.22 -18.13 -111.00
N VAL A 550 15.17 -17.19 -111.12
CA VAL A 550 15.81 -16.84 -112.42
C VAL A 550 16.75 -17.95 -112.89
N ALA A 551 17.45 -18.62 -111.97
CA ALA A 551 18.35 -19.74 -112.24
C ALA A 551 17.64 -21.10 -112.33
N ASN A 552 16.31 -21.11 -112.49
CA ASN A 552 15.53 -22.33 -112.57
C ASN A 552 16.04 -23.24 -113.69
N GLU A 553 16.08 -24.55 -113.42
CA GLU A 553 16.60 -25.59 -114.31
C GLU A 553 16.02 -25.47 -115.73
N LYS A 554 14.75 -25.09 -115.84
CA LYS A 554 14.07 -24.82 -117.12
C LYS A 554 14.74 -23.71 -117.93
N VAL A 555 15.10 -22.59 -117.30
CA VAL A 555 15.74 -21.45 -117.97
C VAL A 555 17.18 -21.80 -118.37
N LEU A 556 17.92 -22.47 -117.49
CA LEU A 556 19.28 -22.93 -117.77
C LEU A 556 19.32 -23.91 -118.95
N PHE A 557 18.37 -24.85 -119.00
CA PHE A 557 18.27 -25.83 -120.08
C PHE A 557 17.82 -25.19 -121.40
N ILE A 558 16.87 -24.26 -121.37
CA ILE A 558 16.42 -23.51 -122.57
C ILE A 558 17.57 -22.68 -123.15
N ASP A 559 18.33 -21.98 -122.31
CA ASP A 559 19.48 -21.19 -122.74
C ASP A 559 20.62 -22.04 -123.29
N ALA A 560 20.99 -23.12 -122.59
CA ALA A 560 22.03 -24.05 -123.02
C ALA A 560 21.66 -24.66 -124.38
N ARG A 561 20.41 -25.15 -124.50
CA ARG A 561 19.85 -25.64 -125.77
C ARG A 561 19.96 -24.59 -126.86
N SER A 562 19.54 -23.36 -126.60
CA SER A 562 19.56 -22.30 -127.61
C SER A 562 20.98 -21.94 -128.06
N THR A 563 21.97 -22.07 -127.17
CA THR A 563 23.37 -21.83 -127.52
C THR A 563 23.94 -23.00 -128.34
N GLY A 564 23.53 -24.23 -128.04
CA GLY A 564 23.78 -25.39 -128.90
C GLY A 564 23.18 -25.23 -130.29
N GLU A 565 21.93 -24.76 -130.38
CA GLU A 565 21.28 -24.44 -131.64
C GLU A 565 22.08 -23.38 -132.43
N VAL A 566 22.60 -22.34 -131.79
CA VAL A 566 23.48 -21.33 -132.44
C VAL A 566 24.83 -21.92 -132.86
N ALA A 567 25.45 -22.76 -132.04
CA ALA A 567 26.70 -23.43 -132.37
C ALA A 567 26.53 -24.40 -133.56
N LEU A 568 25.41 -25.13 -133.60
CA LEU A 568 25.00 -25.97 -134.71
C LEU A 568 24.83 -25.13 -135.97
N MET A 569 24.12 -23.99 -135.91
CA MET A 569 23.92 -23.10 -137.05
C MET A 569 25.24 -22.54 -137.59
N ARG A 570 26.16 -22.11 -136.70
CA ARG A 570 27.50 -21.64 -137.09
C ARG A 570 28.33 -22.74 -137.75
N ARG A 571 28.28 -23.95 -137.20
CA ARG A 571 29.03 -25.09 -137.76
C ARG A 571 28.40 -25.59 -139.06
N LEU A 572 27.08 -25.56 -139.18
CA LEU A 572 26.35 -25.88 -140.41
C LEU A 572 26.79 -24.95 -141.53
N ALA A 573 26.89 -23.65 -141.27
CA ALA A 573 27.42 -22.69 -142.23
C ALA A 573 28.85 -23.06 -142.69
N VAL A 574 29.75 -23.40 -141.76
CA VAL A 574 31.14 -23.80 -142.07
C VAL A 574 31.21 -25.12 -142.85
N GLU A 575 30.36 -26.11 -142.53
CA GLU A 575 30.34 -27.39 -143.26
C GLU A 575 29.65 -27.25 -144.63
N LEU A 576 28.67 -26.35 -144.78
CA LEU A 576 28.09 -25.99 -146.08
C LEU A 576 29.10 -25.28 -146.98
N GLU A 577 29.97 -24.42 -146.43
CA GLU A 577 31.09 -23.82 -147.17
C GLU A 577 32.14 -24.84 -147.65
N ARG A 578 32.22 -26.02 -147.00
CA ARG A 578 33.17 -27.08 -147.36
C ARG A 578 32.66 -28.04 -148.44
N LEU A 579 31.36 -28.09 -148.68
CA LEU A 579 30.77 -28.87 -149.76
C LEU A 579 31.03 -28.15 -151.10
N LYS A 580 31.39 -28.91 -152.13
CA LYS A 580 31.94 -28.43 -153.43
C LYS A 580 31.24 -27.15 -153.98
N PRO A 581 32.02 -26.19 -154.54
CA PRO A 581 31.57 -24.82 -154.84
C PRO A 581 30.47 -24.65 -155.90
N ASP A 582 30.08 -25.70 -156.61
CA ASP A 582 29.11 -25.61 -157.72
C ASP A 582 27.67 -26.01 -157.33
N HIS A 583 27.39 -26.29 -156.05
CA HIS A 583 26.04 -26.62 -155.60
C HIS A 583 25.27 -25.34 -155.21
N GLU A 584 24.01 -25.18 -155.64
CA GLU A 584 23.18 -23.96 -155.46
C GLU A 584 23.04 -23.49 -154.00
N LEU A 585 23.30 -24.37 -153.03
CA LEU A 585 23.32 -24.09 -151.59
C LEU A 585 24.62 -23.41 -151.09
N VAL A 586 25.63 -23.27 -151.96
CA VAL A 586 26.97 -22.73 -151.66
C VAL A 586 27.12 -21.27 -152.14
N LEU A 587 26.14 -20.73 -152.87
CA LEU A 587 26.11 -19.31 -153.19
C LEU A 587 26.02 -18.48 -151.90
N ARG A 588 27.05 -17.66 -151.64
CA ARG A 588 27.19 -16.85 -150.41
C ARG A 588 25.96 -16.00 -150.11
N GLU A 589 25.29 -15.50 -151.15
CA GLU A 589 24.03 -14.74 -151.02
C GLU A 589 22.86 -15.61 -150.54
N ALA A 590 22.72 -16.85 -151.02
CA ALA A 590 21.68 -17.76 -150.58
C ALA A 590 21.89 -18.22 -149.12
N GLN A 591 23.15 -18.43 -148.73
CA GLN A 591 23.51 -18.75 -147.35
C GLN A 591 23.25 -17.57 -146.41
N GLN A 592 23.65 -16.35 -146.78
CA GLN A 592 23.37 -15.14 -145.98
C GLN A 592 21.87 -14.90 -145.82
N LYS A 593 21.09 -15.12 -146.88
CA LYS A 593 19.63 -14.95 -146.83
C LYS A 593 18.96 -16.01 -145.95
N LEU A 594 19.32 -17.29 -146.10
CA LEU A 594 18.76 -18.37 -145.28
C LEU A 594 19.11 -18.19 -143.79
N ILE A 595 20.35 -17.80 -143.49
CA ILE A 595 20.80 -17.52 -142.12
C ILE A 595 20.08 -16.28 -141.56
N GLY A 596 19.96 -15.21 -142.35
CA GLY A 596 19.25 -13.99 -141.97
C GLY A 596 17.78 -14.25 -141.69
N ASP A 597 17.09 -14.98 -142.56
CA ASP A 597 15.66 -15.30 -142.42
C ASP A 597 15.42 -16.22 -141.21
N LYS A 598 16.25 -17.25 -141.02
CA LYS A 598 16.16 -18.14 -139.84
C LYS A 598 16.50 -17.43 -138.53
N MET A 599 17.53 -16.57 -138.50
CA MET A 599 17.85 -15.77 -137.31
C MET A 599 16.73 -14.79 -137.00
N THR A 600 16.18 -14.11 -137.99
CA THR A 600 15.04 -13.19 -137.81
C THR A 600 13.84 -13.94 -137.21
N GLN A 601 13.55 -15.14 -137.71
CA GLN A 601 12.45 -15.96 -137.21
C GLN A 601 12.68 -16.46 -135.77
N GLN A 602 13.87 -16.94 -135.45
CA GLN A 602 14.20 -17.43 -134.10
C GLN A 602 14.30 -16.30 -133.07
N LEU A 603 14.80 -15.13 -133.46
CA LEU A 603 14.86 -13.96 -132.59
C LEU A 603 13.47 -13.37 -132.37
N ALA A 604 12.60 -13.36 -133.39
CA ALA A 604 11.21 -12.94 -133.24
C ALA A 604 10.43 -13.84 -132.29
N GLN A 605 10.65 -15.17 -132.33
CA GLN A 605 10.07 -16.11 -131.35
C GLN A 605 10.54 -15.86 -129.91
N LYS A 606 11.66 -15.17 -129.73
CA LYS A 606 12.22 -14.78 -128.43
C LYS A 606 11.95 -13.32 -128.06
N GLY A 607 11.16 -12.59 -128.86
CA GLY A 607 10.82 -11.19 -128.61
C GLY A 607 11.89 -10.16 -129.04
N TYR A 608 12.74 -10.51 -130.01
CA TYR A 608 13.77 -9.62 -130.57
C TYR A 608 13.61 -9.48 -132.10
N ARG A 609 13.86 -8.30 -132.66
CA ARG A 609 13.85 -8.01 -134.09
C ARG A 609 15.29 -7.91 -134.59
N TYR A 610 15.61 -8.70 -135.61
CA TYR A 610 16.89 -8.68 -136.30
C TYR A 610 16.75 -7.95 -137.63
N ASP A 611 17.60 -6.96 -137.90
CA ASP A 611 17.71 -6.32 -139.21
C ASP A 611 18.88 -6.96 -139.99
N PRO A 612 18.60 -7.76 -141.03
CA PRO A 612 19.63 -8.46 -141.78
C PRO A 612 20.54 -7.53 -142.61
N ALA A 613 20.12 -6.29 -142.89
CA ALA A 613 20.93 -5.33 -143.65
C ALA A 613 21.99 -4.62 -142.77
N THR A 614 21.71 -4.45 -141.48
CA THR A 614 22.57 -3.72 -140.54
C THR A 614 23.20 -4.63 -139.48
N ALA A 615 22.80 -5.89 -139.41
CA ALA A 615 23.18 -6.88 -138.39
C ALA A 615 22.91 -6.43 -136.95
N VAL A 616 21.97 -5.50 -136.75
CA VAL A 616 21.57 -4.99 -135.43
C VAL A 616 20.38 -5.78 -134.89
N MET A 617 20.46 -6.20 -133.63
CA MET A 617 19.35 -6.81 -132.89
C MET A 617 18.72 -5.75 -131.98
N SER A 618 17.41 -5.54 -132.10
CA SER A 618 16.61 -4.67 -131.24
C SER A 618 15.59 -5.51 -130.48
N LYS A 619 15.29 -5.16 -129.23
CA LYS A 619 14.25 -5.84 -128.46
C LYS A 619 12.89 -5.36 -128.96
N ILE A 620 11.95 -6.28 -129.16
CA ILE A 620 10.56 -5.92 -129.47
C ILE A 620 9.97 -5.41 -128.15
N GLU A 621 9.85 -4.09 -128.02
CA GLU A 621 9.17 -3.48 -126.88
C GLU A 621 7.67 -3.80 -126.98
N THR A 622 7.20 -4.63 -126.06
CA THR A 622 5.78 -4.78 -125.69
C THR A 622 5.63 -4.41 -124.24
#